data_AF-A0A7W8QGZ9-F1
#
_entry.id   AF-A0A7W8QGZ9-F1
#
_cell.length_a   1.000
_cell.length_b   1.000
_cell.length_c   1.000
_cell.angle_alpha   90.00
_cell.angle_beta   90.00
_cell.angle_gamma   90.00
#
_symmetry.space_group_name_H-M   'P 1'
#
loop_
_entity.id
_entity.type
_entity.pdbx_description
1 polymer ?
#
loop_
_entity_poly.entity_id
_entity_poly.type
_entity_poly.pdbx_seq_one_letter_code
_entity_poly.pdbx_strand_id
1 'polypeptide(L)'
;MRTHTPESFTRAVVRREAEKRGITVDWSAPVPEEVPEGLRHAVFKVAERGWCVWATLSPDPAVLPSERDFHPLDQVGDAWEAAGWNGVRLKR
;
A
#
# COMPACT_ATOMS: atom_id res chain seq x y z
N MET A 1 -22.46 11.15 -4.78
CA MET A 1 -21.08 10.76 -5.08
C MET A 1 -20.42 10.33 -3.78
N ARG A 2 -19.87 9.11 -3.68
CA ARG A 2 -19.05 8.75 -2.51
C ARG A 2 -17.70 9.45 -2.66
N THR A 3 -17.43 10.45 -1.81
CA THR A 3 -16.11 11.07 -1.73
C THR A 3 -15.16 10.06 -1.12
N HIS A 4 -14.23 9.54 -1.93
CA HIS A 4 -13.20 8.64 -1.42
C HIS A 4 -12.10 9.46 -0.74
N THR A 5 -11.59 8.96 0.40
CA THR A 5 -10.33 9.40 0.99
C THR A 5 -9.20 8.56 0.36
N PRO A 6 -7.93 9.01 0.42
CA PRO A 6 -6.80 8.18 -0.02
C PRO A 6 -6.83 6.78 0.59
N GLU A 7 -7.15 6.67 1.87
CA GLU A 7 -7.31 5.39 2.57
C GLU A 7 -8.41 4.51 1.97
N SER A 8 -9.63 5.03 1.83
CA SER A 8 -10.76 4.23 1.34
C SER A 8 -10.63 3.87 -0.13
N PHE A 9 -9.97 4.72 -0.92
CA PHE A 9 -9.62 4.42 -2.31
C PHE A 9 -8.52 3.37 -2.41
N THR A 10 -7.41 3.54 -1.68
CA THR A 10 -6.30 2.57 -1.65
C THR A 10 -6.81 1.21 -1.24
N ARG A 11 -7.59 1.13 -0.17
CA ARG A 11 -8.18 -0.14 0.30
C ARG A 11 -9.05 -0.82 -0.76
N ALA A 12 -9.85 -0.07 -1.52
CA ALA A 12 -10.67 -0.64 -2.59
C ALA A 12 -9.83 -1.19 -3.76
N VAL A 13 -8.74 -0.49 -4.11
CA VAL A 13 -7.79 -0.94 -5.14
C VAL A 13 -7.03 -2.18 -4.68
N VAL A 14 -6.42 -2.11 -3.50
CA VAL A 14 -5.61 -3.19 -2.93
C VAL A 14 -6.44 -4.45 -2.73
N ARG A 15 -7.72 -4.33 -2.33
CA ARG A 15 -8.62 -5.48 -2.23
C ARG A 15 -8.74 -6.22 -3.55
N ARG A 16 -9.05 -5.50 -4.64
CA ARG A 16 -9.19 -6.11 -5.97
C ARG A 16 -7.88 -6.75 -6.44
N GLU A 17 -6.75 -6.10 -6.21
CA GLU A 17 -5.44 -6.63 -6.63
C GLU A 17 -4.99 -7.83 -5.79
N ALA A 18 -5.23 -7.82 -4.48
CA ALA A 18 -4.94 -8.94 -3.60
C ALA A 18 -5.81 -10.17 -3.95
N GLU A 19 -7.11 -9.98 -4.17
CA GLU A 19 -8.04 -11.03 -4.59
C GLU A 19 -7.61 -11.68 -5.92
N LYS A 20 -7.26 -10.87 -6.93
CA LYS A 20 -6.75 -11.38 -8.22
C LYS A 20 -5.49 -12.23 -8.08
N ARG A 21 -4.64 -11.93 -7.10
CA ARG A 21 -3.34 -12.58 -6.88
C ARG A 21 -3.40 -13.69 -5.83
N GLY A 22 -4.57 -13.94 -5.24
CA GLY A 22 -4.72 -14.91 -4.14
C GLY A 22 -3.99 -14.49 -2.85
N ILE A 23 -3.73 -13.20 -2.66
CA ILE A 23 -3.03 -12.68 -1.48
C ILE A 23 -4.05 -12.41 -0.37
N THR A 24 -3.81 -12.98 0.81
CA THR A 24 -4.66 -12.75 1.98
C THR A 24 -4.17 -11.53 2.77
N VAL A 25 -5.03 -10.52 2.86
CA VAL A 25 -4.82 -9.30 3.65
C VAL A 25 -5.79 -9.29 4.83
N ASP A 26 -5.28 -9.05 6.03
CA ASP A 26 -6.11 -8.77 7.20
C ASP A 26 -6.56 -7.30 7.16
N TRP A 27 -7.80 -7.12 6.75
CA TRP A 27 -8.44 -5.81 6.62
C TRP A 27 -8.88 -5.18 7.95
N SER A 28 -8.82 -5.94 9.04
CA SER A 28 -9.20 -5.51 10.38
C SER A 28 -8.00 -5.16 11.26
N ALA A 29 -6.80 -5.59 10.88
CA ALA A 29 -5.57 -5.29 11.60
C ALA A 29 -5.33 -3.77 11.69
N PRO A 30 -5.17 -3.22 12.91
CA PRO A 30 -4.83 -1.81 13.06
C PRO A 30 -3.37 -1.57 12.65
N VAL A 31 -3.13 -0.57 11.80
CA VAL A 31 -1.77 -0.18 11.39
C VAL A 31 -0.95 0.23 12.61
N PRO A 32 0.30 -0.27 12.78
CA PRO A 32 1.13 0.04 13.94
C PRO A 32 1.34 1.54 14.13
N GLU A 33 1.38 2.03 15.38
CA GLU A 33 1.41 3.46 15.70
C GLU A 33 2.71 4.14 15.24
N GLU A 34 3.81 3.39 15.19
CA GLU A 34 5.12 3.82 14.71
C GLU A 34 5.17 4.15 13.21
N VAL A 35 4.16 3.73 12.43
CA VAL A 35 4.09 4.03 11.00
C VAL A 35 3.77 5.50 10.78
N PRO A 36 4.60 6.24 10.00
CA PRO A 36 4.37 7.66 9.70
C PRO A 36 3.00 7.91 9.08
N GLU A 37 2.31 8.97 9.52
CA GLU A 37 0.90 9.26 9.13
C GLU A 37 0.68 9.22 7.62
N GLY A 38 1.56 9.86 6.84
CA GLY A 38 1.47 9.89 5.38
C GLY A 38 1.61 8.52 4.70
N LEU A 39 2.19 7.52 5.38
CA LEU A 39 2.38 6.15 4.86
C LEU A 39 1.23 5.22 5.24
N ARG A 40 0.53 5.49 6.36
CA ARG A 40 -0.47 4.58 6.95
C ARG A 40 -1.54 4.10 5.98
N HIS A 41 -1.97 4.97 5.05
CA HIS A 41 -2.98 4.66 4.04
C HIS A 41 -2.59 3.51 3.09
N ALA A 42 -1.28 3.23 2.97
CA ALA A 42 -0.72 2.21 2.10
C ALA A 42 -0.20 0.98 2.87
N VAL A 43 -0.38 0.90 4.19
CA VAL A 43 0.11 -0.21 5.01
C VAL A 43 -0.98 -1.26 5.24
N PHE A 44 -0.62 -2.52 5.05
CA PHE A 44 -1.53 -3.67 5.16
C PHE A 44 -0.85 -4.84 5.85
N LYS A 45 -1.59 -5.58 6.68
CA LYS A 45 -1.13 -6.86 7.24
C LYS A 45 -1.41 -7.98 6.25
N VAL A 46 -0.38 -8.54 5.65
CA VAL A 46 -0.45 -9.67 4.72
C VAL A 46 -0.16 -10.97 5.49
N ALA A 47 -1.04 -11.96 5.39
CA ALA A 47 -1.01 -13.15 6.25
C ALA A 47 0.34 -13.88 6.25
N GLU A 48 0.96 -14.04 5.09
CA GLU A 48 2.23 -14.78 4.92
C GLU A 48 3.48 -13.89 4.97
N ARG A 49 3.31 -12.55 4.92
CA ARG A 49 4.43 -11.60 4.77
C ARG A 49 4.55 -10.59 5.92
N GLY A 50 3.59 -10.56 6.84
CA GLY A 50 3.59 -9.60 7.94
C GLY A 50 3.09 -8.23 7.52
N TRP A 51 3.66 -7.17 8.10
CA TRP A 51 3.29 -5.80 7.73
C TRP A 51 3.98 -5.42 6.42
N CYS A 52 3.19 -4.99 5.44
CA CYS A 52 3.68 -4.60 4.14
C CYS A 52 3.14 -3.22 3.73
N VAL A 53 3.91 -2.53 2.89
CA VAL A 53 3.55 -1.31 2.21
C VAL A 53 3.17 -1.64 0.77
N TRP A 54 2.00 -1.16 0.36
CA TRP A 54 1.56 -1.20 -1.02
C TRP A 54 2.28 -0.12 -1.83
N ALA A 55 3.28 -0.53 -2.62
CA ALA A 55 4.20 0.41 -3.26
C ALA A 55 4.60 0.01 -4.68
N THR A 56 5.27 0.93 -5.36
CA THR A 56 6.00 0.68 -6.60
C THR A 56 7.46 1.12 -6.48
N LEU A 57 8.32 0.55 -7.32
CA LEU A 57 9.69 1.01 -7.57
C LEU A 57 9.81 1.78 -8.88
N SER A 58 8.73 1.82 -9.69
CA SER A 58 8.76 2.50 -10.98
C SER A 58 8.85 4.01 -10.78
N PRO A 59 9.73 4.71 -11.53
CA PRO A 59 9.74 6.17 -11.56
C PRO A 59 8.55 6.76 -12.35
N ASP A 60 7.77 5.94 -13.06
CA ASP A 60 6.65 6.38 -13.87
C ASP A 60 5.50 6.94 -12.99
N PRO A 61 5.07 8.20 -13.19
CA PRO A 61 3.93 8.77 -12.47
C PRO A 61 2.59 8.09 -12.83
N ALA A 62 2.48 7.41 -13.97
CA ALA A 62 1.28 6.75 -14.45
C ALA A 62 1.19 5.26 -14.06
N VAL A 63 1.84 4.87 -12.95
CA VAL A 63 1.90 3.46 -12.52
C VAL A 63 0.50 2.88 -12.29
N LEU A 64 0.26 1.72 -12.88
CA LEU A 64 -0.99 1.00 -12.75
C LEU A 64 -1.06 0.25 -11.40
N PRO A 65 -2.26 0.00 -10.86
CA PRO A 65 -2.42 -0.84 -9.67
C PRO A 65 -1.77 -2.22 -9.81
N SER A 66 -1.79 -2.80 -11.01
CA SER A 66 -1.19 -4.10 -11.31
C SER A 66 0.34 -4.12 -11.20
N GLU A 67 0.98 -2.95 -11.30
CA GLU A 67 2.44 -2.79 -11.27
C GLU A 67 2.98 -2.47 -9.87
N ARG A 68 2.11 -2.48 -8.87
CA ARG A 68 2.45 -2.34 -7.46
C ARG A 68 2.48 -3.69 -6.77
N ASP A 69 3.23 -3.79 -5.68
CA ASP A 69 3.27 -4.99 -4.84
C ASP A 69 3.36 -4.63 -3.36
N PHE A 70 3.20 -5.65 -2.52
CA PHE A 70 3.40 -5.60 -1.08
C PHE A 70 4.88 -5.76 -0.74
N HIS A 71 5.52 -4.65 -0.40
CA HIS A 71 6.89 -4.61 0.11
C HIS A 71 6.91 -4.72 1.64
N PRO A 72 7.77 -5.54 2.26
CA PRO A 72 7.87 -5.61 3.71
C PRO A 72 8.13 -4.24 4.34
N LEU A 73 7.37 -3.89 5.39
CA LEU A 73 7.43 -2.58 6.04
C LEU A 73 8.80 -2.30 6.65
N ASP A 74 9.47 -3.33 7.18
CA ASP A 74 10.84 -3.26 7.73
C ASP A 74 11.92 -2.99 6.67
N GLN A 75 11.59 -3.19 5.39
CA GLN A 75 12.45 -2.85 4.26
C GLN A 75 12.12 -1.48 3.66
N VAL A 76 11.03 -0.85 4.11
CA VAL A 76 10.69 0.53 3.73
C VAL A 76 11.46 1.48 4.63
N GLY A 77 12.59 1.96 4.12
CA GLY A 77 13.36 3.03 4.78
C GLY A 77 12.61 4.37 4.74
N ASP A 78 13.28 5.44 5.20
CA ASP A 78 12.68 6.78 5.31
C ASP A 78 12.39 7.45 3.95
N ALA A 79 12.93 6.91 2.86
CA ALA A 79 12.86 7.49 1.54
C ALA A 79 11.68 6.90 0.73
N TRP A 80 10.51 7.51 0.89
CA TRP A 80 9.31 7.22 0.09
C TRP A 80 8.57 8.52 -0.25
N GLU A 81 7.67 8.45 -1.22
CA GLU A 81 6.75 9.55 -1.54
C GLU A 81 5.40 9.03 -2.03
N ALA A 82 4.38 9.87 -1.96
CA ALA A 82 3.05 9.52 -2.48
C ALA A 82 3.14 9.27 -4.00
N ALA A 83 2.58 8.14 -4.44
CA ALA A 83 2.47 7.80 -5.85
C ALA A 83 0.98 7.75 -6.20
N GLY A 84 0.43 8.88 -6.63
CA GLY A 84 -1.01 9.02 -6.84
C GLY A 84 -1.80 8.87 -5.54
N TRP A 85 -3.03 8.35 -5.63
CA TRP A 85 -3.96 8.24 -4.50
C TRP A 85 -3.98 6.86 -3.84
N ASN A 86 -3.28 5.87 -4.43
CA ASN A 86 -3.44 4.46 -4.12
C ASN A 86 -2.13 3.75 -3.79
N GLY A 87 -1.23 4.43 -3.07
CA GLY A 87 0.02 3.85 -2.56
C GLY A 87 1.20 4.81 -2.64
N VAL A 88 2.39 4.26 -2.42
CA VAL A 88 3.63 5.04 -2.38
C VAL A 88 4.65 4.55 -3.41
N ARG A 89 5.66 5.38 -3.69
CA ARG A 89 6.87 5.00 -4.40
C ARG A 89 8.01 4.93 -3.40
N LEU A 90 8.76 3.83 -3.43
CA LEU A 90 9.97 3.68 -2.62
C LEU A 90 11.16 4.23 -3.41
N LYS A 91 12.00 5.04 -2.77
CA LYS A 91 13.27 5.51 -3.34
C LYS A 91 14.34 4.55 -2.86
N ARG A 92 14.95 3.82 -3.81
CA ARG A 92 16.15 3.02 -3.55
C ARG A 92 17.39 3.88 -3.70
#